data_AF-F3G452-F1
#
_entry.id   AF-F3G452-F1
#
_cell.length_a   1.000
_cell.length_b   1.000
_cell.length_c   1.000
_cell.angle_alpha   90.00
_cell.angle_beta   90.00
_cell.angle_gamma   90.00
#
_symmetry.space_group_name_H-M   'P 1'
#
loop_
_entity.id
_entity.type
_entity.pdbx_description
1 polymer ?
#
loop_
_entity_poly.entity_id
_entity_poly.type
_entity_poly.pdbx_seq_one_letter_code
_entity_poly.pdbx_strand_id
1 'polypeptide(L)'
;GLVMAYQFGTNWSRFSDFAGAVTGPLLTYEVLTAFFLEAGFLGVMLFGWNRVGRRLHFFSTVMVAIGTLISTFWILSSNSWMQTPQGFEIIDGRIIPTDWFAVVFNPSFPYRLTHMAIAAFVATAFFVGSSAAWHLLRGRDTPAVRKMLSMAMWMALLVAPVQAVVGDFHGLNTLKHQPAKIAAIEGHWENVGDEPTPLILFGIPDMKEERTKYAVEIPYLGSLILTHSLDKQVPALKEFKPEDRPNSTIVFWSFRVMVALGMLMIFTGLWSLWLRKRGTLYNSRPFLYLALWMGPSGLIAILAGWFTTEIGRQPWVVYGLMRTADAS
;
A
#
# COMPACT_ATOMS: atom_id res chain seq x y z
N GLY A 1 2.56 14.71 9.15
CA GLY A 1 1.28 14.88 9.86
C GLY A 1 0.77 16.30 9.71
N LEU A 2 1.24 17.22 10.55
CA LEU A 2 0.72 18.59 10.66
C LEU A 2 0.51 19.31 9.32
N VAL A 3 1.55 19.37 8.48
CA VAL A 3 1.48 20.05 7.16
C VAL A 3 0.40 19.45 6.26
N MET A 4 0.27 18.11 6.23
CA MET A 4 -0.73 17.43 5.40
C MET A 4 -2.15 17.74 5.85
N ALA A 5 -2.39 17.83 7.17
CA ALA A 5 -3.72 18.14 7.70
C ALA A 5 -4.17 19.55 7.29
N TYR A 6 -3.28 20.55 7.38
CA TYR A 6 -3.62 21.92 6.97
C TYR A 6 -3.78 22.08 5.46
N GLN A 7 -3.05 21.29 4.66
CA GLN A 7 -3.14 21.35 3.20
C GLN A 7 -4.54 21.01 2.66
N PHE A 8 -5.32 20.17 3.35
CA PHE A 8 -6.72 19.93 2.95
C PHE A 8 -7.53 21.23 2.93
N GLY A 9 -7.42 22.06 3.97
CA GLY A 9 -8.13 23.34 4.03
C GLY A 9 -7.52 24.42 3.15
N THR A 10 -6.19 24.52 3.09
CA THR A 10 -5.54 25.65 2.40
C THR A 10 -5.44 25.48 0.89
N ASN A 11 -5.28 24.25 0.40
CA ASN A 11 -5.03 23.97 -1.02
C ASN A 11 -6.20 23.26 -1.71
N TRP A 12 -7.12 22.68 -0.94
CA TRP A 12 -8.26 21.91 -1.44
C TRP A 12 -9.57 22.41 -0.82
N SER A 13 -9.82 23.72 -0.97
CA SER A 13 -10.89 24.42 -0.26
C SER A 13 -12.27 23.93 -0.69
N ARG A 14 -12.49 23.72 -1.99
CA ARG A 14 -13.72 23.17 -2.54
C ARG A 14 -13.96 21.74 -2.12
N PHE A 15 -12.91 20.91 -2.08
CA PHE A 15 -13.01 19.55 -1.54
C PHE A 15 -13.40 19.55 -0.07
N SER A 16 -12.80 20.44 0.73
CA SER A 16 -13.11 20.57 2.15
C SER A 16 -14.57 21.00 2.38
N ASP A 17 -15.11 21.90 1.54
CA ASP A 17 -16.52 22.29 1.59
C ASP A 17 -17.46 21.15 1.15
N PHE A 18 -17.08 20.44 0.09
CA PHE A 18 -17.87 19.36 -0.50
C PHE A 18 -17.94 18.10 0.37
N ALA A 19 -16.79 17.59 0.81
CA ALA A 19 -16.66 16.28 1.48
C ALA A 19 -16.31 16.38 2.97
N GLY A 20 -16.13 17.59 3.52
CA GLY A 20 -15.65 17.80 4.88
C GLY A 20 -16.52 17.20 5.97
N ALA A 21 -17.84 17.05 5.74
CA ALA A 21 -18.75 16.43 6.69
C ALA A 21 -18.47 14.91 6.89
N VAL A 22 -17.81 14.26 5.92
CA VAL A 22 -17.36 12.87 6.04
C VAL A 22 -15.89 12.80 6.46
N THR A 23 -15.00 13.50 5.74
CA THR A 23 -13.55 13.36 5.94
C THR A 23 -13.08 14.02 7.23
N GLY A 24 -13.70 15.14 7.64
CA GLY A 24 -13.35 15.89 8.85
C GLY A 24 -13.53 15.07 10.14
N PRO A 25 -14.70 14.45 10.39
CA PRO A 25 -14.89 13.57 11.53
C PRO A 25 -13.91 12.38 11.56
N LEU A 26 -13.68 11.69 10.43
CA LEU A 26 -12.75 10.56 10.38
C LEU A 26 -11.31 10.97 10.76
N LEU A 27 -10.84 12.10 10.25
CA LEU A 27 -9.52 12.66 10.60
C LEU A 27 -9.47 13.14 12.06
N THR A 28 -10.57 13.65 12.60
CA THR A 28 -10.65 14.06 14.00
C THR A 28 -10.60 12.86 14.94
N TYR A 29 -11.29 11.77 14.60
CA TYR A 29 -11.22 10.51 15.36
C TYR A 29 -9.82 9.91 15.37
N GLU A 30 -9.05 10.06 14.29
CA GLU A 30 -7.63 9.69 14.26
C GLU A 30 -6.88 10.38 15.41
N VAL A 31 -7.01 11.71 15.52
CA VAL A 31 -6.32 12.49 16.55
C VAL A 31 -6.82 12.12 17.95
N LEU A 32 -8.14 12.05 18.15
CA LEU A 32 -8.73 11.81 19.47
C LEU A 32 -8.41 10.42 20.03
N THR A 33 -8.42 9.39 19.19
CA THR A 33 -8.32 8.00 19.65
C THR A 33 -6.90 7.44 19.57
N ALA A 34 -6.15 7.75 18.51
CA ALA A 34 -4.83 7.18 18.29
C ALA A 34 -3.72 8.06 18.86
N PHE A 35 -3.75 9.37 18.59
CA PHE A 35 -2.64 10.26 18.96
C PHE A 35 -2.50 10.40 20.47
N PHE A 36 -3.60 10.50 21.22
CA PHE A 36 -3.55 10.55 22.68
C PHE A 36 -3.03 9.25 23.29
N LEU A 37 -3.46 8.10 22.77
CA LEU A 37 -3.00 6.79 23.23
C LEU A 37 -1.49 6.63 22.95
N GLU A 38 -1.07 6.93 21.72
CA GLU A 38 0.33 6.84 21.31
C GLU A 38 1.20 7.81 22.11
N ALA A 39 0.88 9.11 22.13
CA ALA A 39 1.68 10.13 22.78
C ALA A 39 1.84 9.88 24.29
N GLY A 40 0.77 9.43 24.97
CA GLY A 40 0.81 9.11 26.39
C GLY A 40 1.76 7.96 26.73
N PHE A 41 1.71 6.86 25.96
CA PHE A 41 2.54 5.69 26.21
C PHE A 41 3.94 5.77 25.58
N LEU A 42 4.12 6.58 24.55
CA LEU A 42 5.41 6.78 23.87
C LEU A 42 6.45 7.38 24.83
N GLY A 43 6.06 8.33 25.68
CA GLY A 43 6.94 8.89 26.71
C GLY A 43 7.46 7.82 27.68
N VAL A 44 6.60 6.89 28.11
CA VAL A 44 7.00 5.76 28.96
C VAL A 44 7.88 4.79 28.18
N MET A 45 7.57 4.53 26.91
CA MET A 45 8.39 3.65 26.07
C MET A 45 9.81 4.19 25.88
N LEU A 46 9.98 5.49 25.62
CA LEU A 46 11.29 6.09 25.34
C LEU A 46 12.11 6.34 26.61
N PHE A 47 11.47 6.82 27.68
CA PHE A 47 12.20 7.31 28.87
C PHE A 47 11.97 6.45 30.12
N GLY A 48 11.10 5.46 30.05
CA GLY A 48 10.69 4.65 31.19
C GLY A 48 11.60 3.46 31.53
N TRP A 49 12.62 3.14 30.72
CA TRP A 49 13.38 1.89 30.84
C TRP A 49 13.98 1.65 32.24
N ASN A 50 14.45 2.72 32.90
CA ASN A 50 15.01 2.69 34.26
C ASN A 50 14.07 3.32 35.32
N ARG A 51 12.83 3.69 34.94
CA ARG A 51 11.87 4.41 35.80
C ARG A 51 10.59 3.61 36.08
N VAL A 52 10.23 2.68 35.20
CA VAL A 52 9.06 1.81 35.37
C VAL A 52 9.47 0.34 35.33
N GLY A 53 8.64 -0.54 35.89
CA GLY A 53 8.87 -1.97 35.83
C GLY A 53 8.78 -2.53 34.40
N ARG A 54 9.51 -3.62 34.11
CA ARG A 54 9.57 -4.27 32.77
C ARG A 54 8.19 -4.56 32.16
N ARG A 55 7.22 -4.97 32.99
CA ARG A 55 5.84 -5.25 32.55
C ARG A 55 5.13 -4.00 32.04
N LEU A 56 5.29 -2.88 32.77
CA LEU A 56 4.68 -1.61 32.38
C LEU A 56 5.37 -1.07 31.12
N HIS A 57 6.70 -1.16 31.03
CA HIS A 57 7.43 -0.76 29.82
C HIS A 57 6.94 -1.55 28.58
N PHE A 58 6.85 -2.87 28.67
CA PHE A 58 6.33 -3.71 27.59
C PHE A 58 4.88 -3.38 27.24
N PHE A 59 4.02 -3.18 28.25
CA PHE A 59 2.65 -2.75 28.04
C PHE A 59 2.59 -1.41 27.29
N SER A 60 3.42 -0.43 27.65
CA SER A 60 3.52 0.84 26.93
C SER A 60 3.94 0.65 25.48
N THR A 61 4.91 -0.23 25.19
CA THR A 61 5.28 -0.56 23.79
C THR A 61 4.10 -1.14 23.00
N VAL A 62 3.30 -2.02 23.63
CA VAL A 62 2.10 -2.57 22.99
C VAL A 62 1.04 -1.49 22.75
N MET A 63 0.81 -0.60 23.72
CA MET A 63 -0.14 0.51 23.56
C MET A 63 0.26 1.49 22.46
N VAL A 64 1.56 1.79 22.32
CA VAL A 64 2.08 2.58 21.18
C VAL A 64 1.75 1.89 19.87
N ALA A 65 2.06 0.59 19.73
CA ALA A 65 1.77 -0.16 18.51
C ALA A 65 0.26 -0.21 18.17
N ILE A 66 -0.60 -0.42 19.18
CA ILE A 66 -2.06 -0.40 19.00
C ILE A 66 -2.54 0.99 18.60
N GLY A 67 -2.03 2.05 19.25
CA GLY A 67 -2.33 3.44 18.89
C GLY A 67 -2.02 3.73 17.42
N THR A 68 -0.83 3.35 16.95
CA THR A 68 -0.43 3.52 15.55
C THR A 68 -1.34 2.73 14.59
N LEU A 69 -1.81 1.52 14.96
CA LEU A 69 -2.76 0.76 14.16
C LEU A 69 -4.16 1.41 14.13
N ILE A 70 -4.61 2.00 15.23
CA ILE A 70 -5.87 2.78 15.28
C ILE A 70 -5.75 4.05 14.41
N SER A 71 -4.60 4.72 14.39
CA SER A 71 -4.38 5.85 13.47
C SER A 71 -4.47 5.38 12.02
N THR A 72 -3.80 4.27 11.70
CA THR A 72 -3.87 3.64 10.37
C THR A 72 -5.30 3.31 9.96
N PHE A 73 -6.13 2.82 10.89
CA PHE A 73 -7.55 2.56 10.65
C PHE A 73 -8.31 3.82 10.20
N TRP A 74 -8.23 4.92 10.95
CA TRP A 74 -9.02 6.12 10.66
C TRP A 74 -8.56 6.84 9.39
N ILE A 75 -7.25 6.99 9.20
CA ILE A 75 -6.73 7.67 8.02
C ILE A 75 -7.03 6.87 6.74
N LEU A 76 -6.94 5.54 6.80
CA LEU A 76 -7.29 4.70 5.65
C LEU A 76 -8.79 4.58 5.45
N SER A 77 -9.61 4.67 6.49
CA SER A 77 -11.06 4.75 6.34
C SER A 77 -11.43 5.97 5.49
N SER A 78 -10.87 7.13 5.81
CA SER A 78 -11.03 8.37 5.04
C SER A 78 -10.55 8.22 3.59
N ASN A 79 -9.31 7.74 3.37
CA ASN A 79 -8.79 7.55 2.02
C ASN A 79 -9.58 6.51 1.20
N SER A 80 -10.02 5.41 1.83
CA SER A 80 -10.79 4.36 1.17
C SER A 80 -12.17 4.86 0.76
N TRP A 81 -12.78 5.70 1.60
CA TRP A 81 -14.06 6.33 1.24
C TRP A 81 -13.91 7.24 0.02
N MET A 82 -12.81 7.99 -0.11
CA MET A 82 -12.53 8.77 -1.34
C MET A 82 -12.38 7.89 -2.59
N GLN A 83 -12.14 6.60 -2.44
CA GLN A 83 -11.94 5.65 -3.53
C GLN A 83 -13.23 4.90 -3.87
N THR A 84 -14.01 4.52 -2.86
CA THR A 84 -15.30 3.84 -3.02
C THR A 84 -16.35 4.49 -2.12
N PRO A 85 -16.82 5.71 -2.45
CA PRO A 85 -17.70 6.48 -1.58
C PRO A 85 -19.09 5.82 -1.47
N GLN A 86 -19.58 5.66 -0.25
CA GLN A 86 -20.90 5.10 0.09
C GLN A 86 -21.45 5.72 1.37
N GLY A 87 -22.73 5.48 1.68
CA GLY A 87 -23.36 5.93 2.92
C GLY A 87 -23.54 7.44 3.02
N PHE A 88 -23.81 8.11 1.90
CA PHE A 88 -23.99 9.56 1.85
C PHE A 88 -25.11 9.98 0.89
N GLU A 89 -25.58 11.21 1.08
CA GLU A 89 -26.43 11.95 0.14
C GLU A 89 -25.77 13.29 -0.20
N ILE A 90 -26.13 13.88 -1.35
CA ILE A 90 -25.67 15.23 -1.71
C ILE A 90 -26.84 16.19 -1.51
N ILE A 91 -26.69 17.11 -0.55
CA ILE A 91 -27.68 18.15 -0.24
C ILE A 91 -26.98 19.50 -0.38
N ASP A 92 -27.57 20.41 -1.16
CA ASP A 92 -27.03 21.74 -1.45
C ASP A 92 -25.56 21.74 -1.92
N GLY A 93 -25.21 20.74 -2.74
CA GLY A 93 -23.86 20.59 -3.27
C GLY A 93 -22.82 20.14 -2.24
N ARG A 94 -23.24 19.59 -1.10
CA ARG A 94 -22.36 19.02 -0.06
C ARG A 94 -22.72 17.58 0.23
N ILE A 95 -21.71 16.77 0.52
CA ILE A 95 -21.88 15.40 0.96
C ILE A 95 -22.31 15.41 2.42
N ILE A 96 -23.42 14.75 2.72
CA ILE A 96 -23.93 14.54 4.07
C ILE A 96 -23.96 13.02 4.33
N PRO A 97 -23.28 12.53 5.39
CA PRO A 97 -23.30 11.11 5.72
C PRO A 97 -24.70 10.68 6.18
N THR A 98 -25.20 9.60 5.58
CA THR A 98 -26.47 8.95 5.94
C THR A 98 -26.27 7.64 6.68
N ASP A 99 -25.14 6.96 6.44
CA ASP A 99 -24.75 5.72 7.14
C ASP A 99 -23.24 5.71 7.42
N TRP A 100 -22.88 5.94 8.68
CA TRP A 100 -21.48 5.94 9.11
C TRP A 100 -20.80 4.58 9.02
N PHE A 101 -21.55 3.48 9.14
CA PHE A 101 -20.97 2.15 9.00
C PHE A 101 -20.57 1.90 7.55
N ALA A 102 -21.42 2.27 6.58
CA ALA A 102 -21.10 2.19 5.16
C ALA A 102 -19.99 3.16 4.75
N VAL A 103 -19.92 4.35 5.36
CA VAL A 103 -18.81 5.30 5.16
C VAL A 103 -17.47 4.69 5.61
N VAL A 104 -17.43 4.16 6.83
CA VAL A 104 -16.18 3.63 7.44
C VAL A 104 -15.77 2.32 6.79
N PHE A 105 -16.70 1.36 6.67
CA PHE A 105 -16.46 0.03 6.12
C PHE A 105 -16.87 -0.07 4.65
N ASN A 106 -16.49 0.94 3.87
CA ASN A 106 -16.70 0.96 2.44
C ASN A 106 -15.95 -0.19 1.72
N PRO A 107 -16.33 -0.57 0.49
CA PRO A 107 -15.88 -1.81 -0.14
C PRO A 107 -14.36 -1.97 -0.24
N SER A 108 -13.62 -0.88 -0.42
CA SER A 108 -12.15 -0.94 -0.51
C SER A 108 -11.43 -0.90 0.83
N PHE A 109 -12.09 -0.52 1.92
CA PHE A 109 -11.45 -0.28 3.21
C PHE A 109 -10.76 -1.50 3.83
N PRO A 110 -11.40 -2.68 3.96
CA PRO A 110 -10.76 -3.84 4.60
C PRO A 110 -9.46 -4.24 3.89
N TYR A 111 -9.48 -4.28 2.56
CA TYR A 111 -8.32 -4.64 1.75
C TYR A 111 -7.19 -3.61 1.88
N ARG A 112 -7.51 -2.31 1.82
CA ARG A 112 -6.53 -1.22 1.97
C ARG A 112 -5.89 -1.22 3.35
N LEU A 113 -6.70 -1.37 4.40
CA LEU A 113 -6.22 -1.43 5.78
C LEU A 113 -5.24 -2.58 5.97
N THR A 114 -5.64 -3.79 5.59
CA THR A 114 -4.79 -4.98 5.74
C THR A 114 -3.53 -4.86 4.88
N HIS A 115 -3.65 -4.43 3.62
CA HIS A 115 -2.50 -4.33 2.71
C HIS A 115 -1.48 -3.29 3.17
N MET A 116 -1.93 -2.13 3.67
CA MET A 116 -1.02 -1.07 4.13
C MET A 116 -0.37 -1.42 5.48
N ALA A 117 -1.14 -1.98 6.42
CA ALA A 117 -0.61 -2.38 7.73
C ALA A 117 0.48 -3.46 7.58
N ILE A 118 0.23 -4.47 6.75
CA ILE A 118 1.21 -5.53 6.47
C ILE A 118 2.43 -4.95 5.74
N ALA A 119 2.22 -4.09 4.74
CA ALA A 119 3.33 -3.43 4.03
C ALA A 119 4.25 -2.66 4.98
N ALA A 120 3.70 -1.93 5.95
CA ALA A 120 4.48 -1.21 6.96
C ALA A 120 5.34 -2.17 7.80
N PHE A 121 4.78 -3.28 8.27
CA PHE A 121 5.54 -4.28 9.03
C PHE A 121 6.66 -4.92 8.22
N VAL A 122 6.40 -5.28 6.96
CA VAL A 122 7.42 -5.85 6.07
C VAL A 122 8.52 -4.81 5.80
N ALA A 123 8.16 -3.56 5.53
CA ALA A 123 9.14 -2.50 5.30
C ALA A 123 10.03 -2.25 6.51
N THR A 124 9.46 -2.18 7.72
CA THR A 124 10.24 -2.08 8.96
C THR A 124 11.13 -3.30 9.16
N ALA A 125 10.65 -4.51 8.87
CA ALA A 125 11.45 -5.73 8.98
C ALA A 125 12.70 -5.66 8.08
N PHE A 126 12.57 -5.22 6.83
CA PHE A 126 13.73 -5.06 5.95
C PHE A 126 14.68 -3.95 6.40
N PHE A 127 14.18 -2.86 6.97
CA PHE A 127 15.02 -1.80 7.53
C PHE A 127 15.83 -2.28 8.76
N VAL A 128 15.21 -3.07 9.63
CA VAL A 128 15.89 -3.68 10.78
C VAL A 128 16.87 -4.78 10.33
N GLY A 129 16.45 -5.60 9.37
CA GLY A 129 17.25 -6.68 8.80
C GLY A 129 18.50 -6.18 8.08
N SER A 130 18.40 -5.07 7.34
CA SER A 130 19.53 -4.45 6.65
C SER A 130 20.56 -3.90 7.64
N SER A 131 20.11 -3.27 8.73
CA SER A 131 20.99 -2.84 9.82
C SER A 131 21.72 -4.04 10.44
N ALA A 132 21.01 -5.13 10.74
CA ALA A 132 21.64 -6.34 11.26
C ALA A 132 22.66 -6.94 10.29
N ALA A 133 22.33 -6.98 8.99
CA ALA A 133 23.24 -7.46 7.95
C ALA A 133 24.51 -6.59 7.84
N TRP A 134 24.38 -5.27 7.95
CA TRP A 134 25.51 -4.35 7.99
C TRP A 134 26.47 -4.64 9.16
N HIS A 135 25.92 -4.88 10.35
CA HIS A 135 26.71 -5.25 11.52
C HIS A 135 27.45 -6.58 11.32
N LEU A 136 26.78 -7.61 10.78
CA LEU A 136 27.39 -8.92 10.51
C LEU A 136 28.50 -8.83 9.45
N LEU A 137 28.29 -8.05 8.39
CA LEU A 137 29.31 -7.81 7.35
C LEU A 137 30.59 -7.16 7.92
N ARG A 138 30.47 -6.38 9.00
CA ARG A 138 31.61 -5.78 9.72
C ARG A 138 32.18 -6.68 10.83
N GLY A 139 31.78 -7.95 10.90
CA GLY A 139 32.26 -8.89 11.91
C GLY A 139 31.68 -8.65 13.31
N ARG A 140 30.65 -7.81 13.47
CA ARG A 140 29.99 -7.55 14.75
C ARG A 140 28.89 -8.57 15.00
N ASP A 141 29.30 -9.79 15.27
CA ASP A 141 28.39 -10.92 15.42
C ASP A 141 27.99 -11.14 16.90
N THR A 142 26.91 -10.48 17.31
CA THR A 142 26.38 -10.59 18.68
C THR A 142 25.01 -11.28 18.68
N PRO A 143 24.58 -11.88 19.81
CA PRO A 143 23.25 -12.47 19.93
C PRO A 143 22.10 -11.51 19.59
N ALA A 144 22.27 -10.21 19.89
CA ALA A 144 21.29 -9.18 19.56
C ALA A 144 21.19 -8.94 18.04
N VAL A 145 22.33 -8.82 17.36
CA VAL A 145 22.39 -8.64 15.90
C VAL A 145 21.82 -9.86 15.16
N ARG A 146 22.19 -11.07 15.59
CA ARG A 146 21.61 -12.31 15.03
C ARG A 146 20.10 -12.36 15.22
N LYS A 147 19.59 -11.93 16.38
CA LYS A 147 18.15 -11.87 16.66
C LYS A 147 17.44 -10.88 15.74
N MET A 148 18.00 -9.68 15.53
CA MET A 148 17.45 -8.68 14.60
C MET A 148 17.31 -9.26 13.19
N LEU A 149 18.39 -9.83 12.63
CA LEU A 149 18.34 -10.44 11.30
C LEU A 149 17.34 -11.59 11.27
N SER A 150 17.36 -12.47 12.27
CA SER A 150 16.49 -13.64 12.30
C SER A 150 15.01 -13.26 12.35
N MET A 151 14.61 -12.28 13.18
CA MET A 151 13.23 -11.81 13.27
C MET A 151 12.77 -11.14 11.97
N ALA A 152 13.61 -10.30 11.38
CA ALA A 152 13.34 -9.67 10.08
C ALA A 152 13.11 -10.71 8.99
N MET A 153 13.95 -11.75 8.93
CA MET A 153 13.85 -12.80 7.93
C MET A 153 12.63 -13.71 8.12
N TRP A 154 12.17 -13.93 9.35
CA TRP A 154 10.89 -14.61 9.61
C TRP A 154 9.70 -13.77 9.15
N MET A 155 9.73 -12.46 9.37
CA MET A 155 8.72 -11.54 8.84
C MET A 155 8.72 -11.59 7.30
N ALA A 156 9.88 -11.51 6.65
CA ALA A 156 9.97 -11.60 5.19
C ALA A 156 9.42 -12.94 4.66
N LEU A 157 9.75 -14.06 5.33
CA LEU A 157 9.33 -15.39 4.90
C LEU A 157 7.82 -15.62 5.02
N LEU A 158 7.19 -15.14 6.08
CA LEU A 158 5.78 -15.45 6.38
C LEU A 158 4.85 -14.33 5.93
N VAL A 159 5.23 -13.08 6.17
CA VAL A 159 4.34 -11.93 6.04
C VAL A 159 4.38 -11.36 4.61
N ALA A 160 5.52 -11.43 3.90
CA ALA A 160 5.58 -10.97 2.51
C ALA A 160 4.73 -11.83 1.53
N PRO A 161 4.64 -13.17 1.67
CA PRO A 161 3.69 -13.95 0.88
C PRO A 161 2.23 -13.60 1.18
N VAL A 162 1.90 -13.37 2.46
CA VAL A 162 0.54 -12.91 2.85
C VAL A 162 0.25 -11.54 2.24
N GLN A 163 1.22 -10.62 2.21
CA GLN A 163 1.09 -9.33 1.52
C GLN A 163 0.70 -9.50 0.05
N ALA A 164 1.32 -10.44 -0.67
CA ALA A 164 1.00 -10.69 -2.07
C ALA A 164 -0.44 -11.21 -2.26
N VAL A 165 -0.90 -12.13 -1.39
CA VAL A 165 -2.28 -12.63 -1.43
C VAL A 165 -3.29 -11.54 -1.11
N VAL A 166 -3.03 -10.71 -0.09
CA VAL A 166 -3.88 -9.56 0.23
C VAL A 166 -3.89 -8.56 -0.94
N GLY A 167 -2.77 -8.39 -1.63
CA GLY A 167 -2.64 -7.55 -2.81
C GLY A 167 -3.49 -8.04 -3.98
N ASP A 168 -3.52 -9.35 -4.22
CA ASP A 168 -4.39 -9.98 -5.22
C ASP A 168 -5.87 -9.70 -4.95
N PHE A 169 -6.33 -9.95 -3.72
CA PHE A 169 -7.72 -9.63 -3.33
C PHE A 169 -8.03 -8.13 -3.45
N HIS A 170 -7.06 -7.27 -3.13
CA HIS A 170 -7.23 -5.84 -3.30
C HIS A 170 -7.34 -5.45 -4.80
N GLY A 171 -6.58 -6.12 -5.66
CA GLY A 171 -6.65 -6.00 -7.12
C GLY A 171 -8.04 -6.36 -7.65
N LEU A 172 -8.60 -7.50 -7.23
CA LEU A 172 -9.95 -7.94 -7.61
C LEU A 172 -11.04 -6.95 -7.18
N ASN A 173 -10.93 -6.42 -5.95
CA ASN A 173 -11.85 -5.37 -5.50
C ASN A 173 -11.73 -4.11 -6.37
N THR A 174 -10.50 -3.75 -6.74
CA THR A 174 -10.24 -2.59 -7.61
C THR A 174 -10.79 -2.81 -9.02
N LEU A 175 -10.68 -4.03 -9.56
CA LEU A 175 -11.29 -4.40 -10.84
C LEU A 175 -12.80 -4.19 -10.82
N LYS A 176 -13.47 -4.58 -9.72
CA LYS A 176 -14.92 -4.41 -9.57
C LYS A 176 -15.36 -2.95 -9.45
N HIS A 177 -14.63 -2.13 -8.68
CA HIS A 177 -15.09 -0.78 -8.30
C HIS A 177 -14.42 0.35 -9.08
N GLN A 178 -13.24 0.13 -9.64
CA GLN A 178 -12.45 1.12 -10.37
C GLN A 178 -11.71 0.48 -11.56
N PRO A 179 -12.44 -0.10 -12.54
CA PRO A 179 -11.84 -0.87 -13.63
C PRO A 179 -10.86 -0.05 -14.49
N ALA A 180 -11.07 1.25 -14.65
CA ALA A 180 -10.15 2.16 -15.35
C ALA A 180 -8.74 2.16 -14.73
N LYS A 181 -8.65 2.00 -13.40
CA LYS A 181 -7.36 1.89 -12.70
C LYS A 181 -6.65 0.59 -13.06
N ILE A 182 -7.37 -0.53 -13.12
CA ILE A 182 -6.78 -1.82 -13.51
C ILE A 182 -6.34 -1.79 -14.97
N ALA A 183 -7.16 -1.22 -15.88
CA ALA A 183 -6.77 -1.02 -17.27
C ALA A 183 -5.45 -0.22 -17.39
N ALA A 184 -5.32 0.84 -16.58
CA ALA A 184 -4.10 1.64 -16.52
C ALA A 184 -2.90 0.93 -15.89
N ILE A 185 -3.13 0.08 -14.89
CA ILE A 185 -2.12 -0.81 -14.31
C ILE A 185 -1.62 -1.76 -15.38
N GLU A 186 -2.51 -2.45 -16.09
CA GLU A 186 -2.10 -3.41 -17.12
C GLU A 186 -1.41 -2.73 -18.31
N GLY A 187 -1.73 -1.45 -18.58
CA GLY A 187 -1.23 -0.75 -19.75
C GLY A 187 -1.83 -1.32 -21.04
N HIS A 188 -3.00 -1.95 -20.92
CA HIS A 188 -3.70 -2.57 -22.03
C HIS A 188 -4.71 -1.59 -22.63
N TRP A 189 -4.66 -1.40 -23.94
CA TRP A 189 -5.40 -0.32 -24.61
C TRP A 189 -6.68 -0.78 -25.30
N GLU A 190 -6.67 -1.95 -25.92
CA GLU A 190 -7.78 -2.49 -26.69
C GLU A 190 -7.89 -4.00 -26.48
N ASN A 191 -9.09 -4.47 -26.15
CA ASN A 191 -9.42 -5.89 -26.19
C ASN A 191 -9.67 -6.31 -27.64
N VAL A 192 -9.04 -7.40 -28.09
CA VAL A 192 -9.18 -7.93 -29.45
C VAL A 192 -9.92 -9.28 -29.38
N GLY A 193 -11.11 -9.33 -29.99
CA GLY A 193 -11.97 -10.53 -29.95
C GLY A 193 -12.37 -10.91 -28.51
N ASP A 194 -12.49 -12.21 -28.25
CA ASP A 194 -12.75 -12.80 -26.93
C ASP A 194 -11.47 -13.41 -26.31
N GLU A 195 -10.29 -12.96 -26.74
CA GLU A 195 -9.03 -13.52 -26.26
C GLU A 195 -8.70 -13.05 -24.83
N PRO A 196 -8.15 -13.93 -23.98
CA PRO A 196 -7.74 -13.56 -22.63
C PRO A 196 -6.60 -12.54 -22.64
N THR A 197 -6.70 -11.57 -21.74
CA THR A 197 -5.77 -10.45 -21.61
C THR A 197 -4.36 -10.95 -21.21
N PRO A 198 -3.32 -10.62 -21.99
CA PRO A 198 -1.94 -10.93 -21.62
C PRO A 198 -1.46 -10.03 -20.47
N LEU A 199 -0.52 -10.53 -19.65
CA LEU A 199 0.20 -9.69 -18.70
C LEU A 199 1.33 -8.98 -19.43
N ILE A 200 1.30 -7.64 -19.48
CA ILE A 200 2.41 -6.86 -20.03
C ILE A 200 3.50 -6.72 -18.96
N LEU A 201 4.52 -7.57 -19.00
CA LEU A 201 5.64 -7.54 -18.05
C LEU A 201 6.47 -6.26 -18.18
N PHE A 202 6.73 -5.85 -19.42
CA PHE A 202 7.49 -4.65 -19.75
C PHE A 202 6.82 -3.93 -20.91
N GLY A 203 6.80 -2.60 -20.86
CA GLY A 203 6.25 -1.77 -21.92
C GLY A 203 6.31 -0.31 -21.52
N ILE A 204 6.11 0.57 -22.49
CA ILE A 204 5.99 2.02 -22.26
C ILE A 204 4.60 2.45 -22.73
N PRO A 205 3.61 2.53 -21.82
CA PRO A 205 2.30 3.07 -22.14
C PRO A 205 2.43 4.52 -22.61
N ASP A 206 1.92 4.82 -23.80
CA ASP A 206 1.91 6.16 -24.36
C ASP A 206 0.46 6.68 -24.40
N MET A 207 0.18 7.67 -23.54
CA MET A 207 -1.16 8.24 -23.43
C MET A 207 -1.61 9.01 -24.69
N LYS A 208 -0.67 9.50 -25.52
CA LYS A 208 -0.99 10.27 -26.72
C LYS A 208 -1.27 9.37 -27.92
N GLU A 209 -0.45 8.33 -28.06
CA GLU A 209 -0.63 7.34 -29.14
C GLU A 209 -1.65 6.25 -28.79
N GLU A 210 -2.16 6.25 -27.55
CA GLU A 210 -3.12 5.28 -27.02
C GLU A 210 -2.71 3.82 -27.28
N ARG A 211 -1.42 3.53 -27.06
CA ARG A 211 -0.85 2.20 -27.19
C ARG A 211 0.33 2.02 -26.25
N THR A 212 0.67 0.76 -25.96
CA THR A 212 1.87 0.43 -25.18
C THR A 212 3.00 0.03 -26.11
N LYS A 213 4.07 0.82 -26.11
CA LYS A 213 5.25 0.60 -26.96
C LYS A 213 6.17 -0.43 -26.34
N TYR A 214 6.87 -1.21 -27.18
CA TYR A 214 7.88 -2.19 -26.76
C TYR A 214 7.34 -3.23 -25.76
N ALA A 215 6.09 -3.66 -25.94
CA ALA A 215 5.42 -4.57 -25.04
C ALA A 215 6.09 -5.95 -25.05
N VAL A 216 6.41 -6.46 -23.86
CA VAL A 216 6.80 -7.85 -23.61
C VAL A 216 5.69 -8.48 -22.80
N GLU A 217 5.02 -9.43 -23.42
CA GLU A 217 3.76 -9.99 -22.93
C GLU A 217 3.91 -11.46 -22.57
N ILE A 218 3.26 -11.86 -21.47
CA ILE A 218 3.02 -13.27 -21.17
C ILE A 218 1.54 -13.54 -21.45
N PRO A 219 1.21 -14.38 -22.46
CA PRO A 219 -0.16 -14.74 -22.78
C PRO A 219 -0.92 -15.31 -21.57
N TYR A 220 -2.24 -15.04 -21.49
CA TYR A 220 -3.18 -15.53 -20.46
C TYR A 220 -2.94 -15.08 -19.01
N LEU A 221 -1.73 -14.61 -18.67
CA LEU A 221 -1.34 -14.38 -17.28
C LEU A 221 -2.07 -13.19 -16.65
N GLY A 222 -2.43 -12.16 -17.44
CA GLY A 222 -3.20 -11.01 -16.97
C GLY A 222 -4.61 -11.43 -16.54
N SER A 223 -5.30 -12.18 -17.39
CA SER A 223 -6.59 -12.81 -17.06
C SER A 223 -6.50 -13.73 -15.85
N LEU A 224 -5.48 -14.59 -15.77
CA LEU A 224 -5.34 -15.51 -14.65
C LEU A 224 -5.19 -14.78 -13.31
N ILE A 225 -4.42 -13.70 -13.26
CA ILE A 225 -4.20 -12.92 -12.03
C ILE A 225 -5.44 -12.07 -11.69
N LEU A 226 -5.98 -11.34 -12.67
CA LEU A 226 -6.99 -10.31 -12.40
C LEU A 226 -8.43 -10.82 -12.46
N THR A 227 -8.68 -11.97 -13.09
CA THR A 227 -10.03 -12.56 -13.18
C THR A 227 -10.12 -13.97 -12.61
N HIS A 228 -8.97 -14.57 -12.24
CA HIS A 228 -8.86 -15.98 -11.85
C HIS A 228 -9.45 -16.94 -12.91
N SER A 229 -9.35 -16.53 -14.18
CA SER A 229 -9.95 -17.18 -15.34
C SER A 229 -8.95 -17.18 -16.50
N LEU A 230 -8.99 -18.19 -17.36
CA LEU A 230 -8.14 -18.28 -18.56
C LEU A 230 -8.84 -17.75 -19.83
N ASP A 231 -10.08 -17.31 -19.69
CA ASP A 231 -11.04 -17.01 -20.74
C ASP A 231 -11.66 -15.61 -20.62
N LYS A 232 -11.50 -14.94 -19.48
CA LYS A 232 -12.10 -13.61 -19.26
C LYS A 232 -11.13 -12.49 -19.60
N GLN A 233 -11.65 -11.45 -20.23
CA GLN A 233 -10.92 -10.21 -20.48
C GLN A 233 -10.93 -9.28 -19.28
N VAL A 234 -9.85 -8.53 -19.15
CA VAL A 234 -9.74 -7.38 -18.25
C VAL A 234 -10.12 -6.12 -19.05
N PRO A 235 -10.78 -5.13 -18.43
CA PRO A 235 -11.14 -3.88 -19.10
C PRO A 235 -9.93 -3.20 -19.75
N ALA A 236 -10.11 -2.74 -20.98
CA ALA A 236 -9.08 -2.02 -21.72
C ALA A 236 -9.23 -0.49 -21.56
N LEU A 237 -8.13 0.26 -21.69
CA LEU A 237 -8.15 1.72 -21.47
C LEU A 237 -9.09 2.45 -22.44
N LYS A 238 -9.22 1.99 -23.69
CA LYS A 238 -10.08 2.65 -24.68
C LYS A 238 -11.58 2.47 -24.42
N GLU A 239 -11.97 1.58 -23.52
CA GLU A 239 -13.37 1.46 -23.06
C GLU A 239 -13.81 2.68 -22.22
N PHE A 240 -12.85 3.40 -21.64
CA PHE A 240 -13.11 4.61 -20.85
C PHE A 240 -12.88 5.85 -21.71
N LYS A 241 -13.61 6.94 -21.45
CA LYS A 241 -13.37 8.21 -22.14
C LYS A 241 -11.99 8.77 -21.79
N PRO A 242 -11.27 9.43 -22.71
CA PRO A 242 -9.93 9.96 -22.45
C PRO A 242 -9.83 10.83 -21.18
N GLU A 243 -10.85 11.64 -20.90
CA GLU A 243 -10.93 12.51 -19.73
C GLU A 243 -11.16 11.76 -18.40
N ASP A 244 -11.49 10.47 -18.42
CA ASP A 244 -11.74 9.62 -17.26
C ASP A 244 -10.61 8.63 -16.97
N ARG A 245 -9.59 8.58 -17.85
CA ARG A 245 -8.46 7.65 -17.73
C ARG A 245 -7.40 8.21 -16.78
N PRO A 246 -6.92 7.42 -15.80
CA PRO A 246 -5.71 7.77 -15.08
C PRO A 246 -4.48 7.69 -16.00
N ASN A 247 -3.39 8.33 -15.60
CA ASN A 247 -2.14 8.28 -16.35
C ASN A 247 -1.53 6.86 -16.29
N SER A 248 -1.72 6.08 -17.36
CA SER A 248 -1.26 4.69 -17.42
C SER A 248 0.26 4.57 -17.33
N THR A 249 1.04 5.49 -17.92
CA THR A 249 2.51 5.42 -17.86
C THR A 249 3.03 5.36 -16.42
N ILE A 250 2.51 6.24 -15.55
CA ILE A 250 2.95 6.28 -14.15
C ILE A 250 2.39 5.10 -13.36
N VAL A 251 1.10 4.79 -13.54
CA VAL A 251 0.41 3.72 -12.81
C VAL A 251 1.00 2.35 -13.16
N PHE A 252 1.26 2.08 -14.44
CA PHE A 252 1.93 0.88 -14.91
C PHE A 252 3.27 0.67 -14.21
N TRP A 253 4.17 1.64 -14.29
CA TRP A 253 5.53 1.49 -13.75
C TRP A 253 5.57 1.44 -12.22
N SER A 254 4.76 2.26 -11.55
CA SER A 254 4.66 2.22 -10.10
C SER A 254 4.15 0.86 -9.59
N PHE A 255 3.17 0.26 -10.28
CA PHE A 255 2.73 -1.10 -9.96
C PHE A 255 3.84 -2.15 -10.17
N ARG A 256 4.57 -2.11 -11.31
CA ARG A 256 5.66 -3.06 -11.57
C ARG A 256 6.76 -2.96 -10.51
N VAL A 257 7.15 -1.75 -10.13
CA VAL A 257 8.16 -1.53 -9.08
C VAL A 257 7.68 -2.11 -7.75
N MET A 258 6.43 -1.87 -7.37
CA MET A 258 5.84 -2.42 -6.15
C MET A 258 5.86 -3.94 -6.15
N VAL A 259 5.34 -4.58 -7.22
CA VAL A 259 5.25 -6.04 -7.32
C VAL A 259 6.64 -6.68 -7.39
N ALA A 260 7.56 -6.12 -8.19
CA ALA A 260 8.92 -6.65 -8.32
C ALA A 260 9.66 -6.65 -6.98
N LEU A 261 9.55 -5.55 -6.21
CA LEU A 261 10.12 -5.49 -4.86
C LEU A 261 9.41 -6.44 -3.90
N GLY A 262 8.09 -6.58 -3.99
CA GLY A 262 7.31 -7.58 -3.25
C GLY A 262 7.83 -8.99 -3.45
N MET A 263 8.00 -9.40 -4.71
CA MET A 263 8.54 -10.71 -5.07
C MET A 263 9.99 -10.89 -4.62
N LEU A 264 10.82 -9.84 -4.71
CA LEU A 264 12.20 -9.88 -4.23
C LEU A 264 12.28 -10.01 -2.70
N MET A 265 11.34 -9.40 -1.96
CA MET A 265 11.21 -9.55 -0.51
C MET A 265 10.82 -10.99 -0.14
N ILE A 266 9.87 -11.61 -0.86
CA ILE A 266 9.51 -13.02 -0.70
C ILE A 266 10.72 -13.92 -0.97
N PHE A 267 11.41 -13.69 -2.09
CA PHE A 267 12.62 -14.43 -2.45
C PHE A 267 13.68 -14.33 -1.35
N THR A 268 13.89 -13.14 -0.78
CA THR A 268 14.84 -12.94 0.32
C THR A 268 14.45 -13.77 1.55
N GLY A 269 13.15 -13.80 1.88
CA GLY A 269 12.61 -14.67 2.93
C GLY A 269 12.88 -16.16 2.68
N LEU A 270 12.60 -16.65 1.47
CA LEU A 270 12.85 -18.04 1.07
C LEU A 270 14.34 -18.41 1.09
N TRP A 271 15.21 -17.52 0.58
CA TRP A 271 16.65 -17.72 0.59
C TRP A 271 17.18 -17.76 2.03
N SER A 272 16.65 -16.91 2.92
CA SER A 272 16.98 -16.93 4.34
C SER A 272 16.65 -18.28 4.99
N LEU A 273 15.51 -18.90 4.64
CA LEU A 273 15.10 -20.20 5.16
C LEU A 273 16.07 -21.29 4.71
N TRP A 274 16.46 -21.28 3.44
CA TRP A 274 17.43 -22.22 2.89
C TRP A 274 18.80 -22.11 3.59
N LEU A 275 19.30 -20.88 3.80
CA LEU A 275 20.55 -20.67 4.54
C LEU A 275 20.45 -21.06 6.01
N ARG A 276 19.28 -20.87 6.62
CA ARG A 276 19.01 -21.30 7.99
C ARG A 276 19.09 -22.82 8.11
N LYS A 277 18.52 -23.56 7.16
CA LYS A 277 18.64 -25.03 7.09
C LYS A 277 20.08 -25.50 6.94
N ARG A 278 20.93 -24.72 6.25
CA ARG A 278 22.37 -25.00 6.08
C ARG A 278 23.25 -24.52 7.25
N GLY A 279 22.69 -23.81 8.23
CA GLY A 279 23.46 -23.22 9.33
C GLY A 279 24.33 -22.01 8.93
N THR A 280 24.17 -21.46 7.72
CA THR A 280 25.05 -20.42 7.16
C THR A 280 24.41 -19.04 7.06
N LEU A 281 23.20 -18.84 7.62
CA LEU A 281 22.42 -17.59 7.55
C LEU A 281 23.24 -16.34 7.94
N TYR A 282 24.00 -16.43 9.03
CA TYR A 282 24.72 -15.27 9.59
C TYR A 282 26.09 -15.03 8.93
N ASN A 283 26.56 -15.95 8.10
CA ASN A 283 27.93 -15.93 7.55
C ASN A 283 27.96 -15.82 6.02
N SER A 284 26.84 -16.04 5.33
CA SER A 284 26.76 -15.98 3.88
C SER A 284 26.87 -14.53 3.40
N ARG A 285 28.08 -14.10 3.01
CA ARG A 285 28.34 -12.75 2.50
C ARG A 285 27.39 -12.32 1.38
N PRO A 286 27.13 -13.12 0.32
CA PRO A 286 26.20 -12.71 -0.74
C PRO A 286 24.80 -12.37 -0.21
N PHE A 287 24.29 -13.19 0.70
CA PHE A 287 22.98 -12.97 1.30
C PHE A 287 22.95 -11.76 2.24
N LEU A 288 24.02 -11.55 3.03
CA LEU A 288 24.10 -10.37 3.89
C LEU A 288 24.19 -9.07 3.06
N TYR A 289 24.89 -9.07 1.93
CA TYR A 289 24.86 -7.94 0.99
C TYR A 289 23.46 -7.74 0.41
N LEU A 290 22.77 -8.80 -0.02
CA LEU A 290 21.38 -8.69 -0.47
C LEU A 290 20.50 -8.06 0.62
N ALA A 291 20.51 -8.61 1.84
CA ALA A 291 19.71 -8.11 2.95
C ALA A 291 20.02 -6.64 3.29
N LEU A 292 21.29 -6.23 3.19
CA LEU A 292 21.71 -4.84 3.33
C LEU A 292 21.09 -3.94 2.25
N TRP A 293 21.23 -4.31 0.96
CA TRP A 293 20.68 -3.55 -0.16
C TRP A 293 19.15 -3.54 -0.21
N MET A 294 18.50 -4.53 0.40
CA MET A 294 17.05 -4.58 0.54
C MET A 294 16.50 -3.65 1.61
N GLY A 295 17.34 -2.97 2.41
CA GLY A 295 16.90 -2.01 3.43
C GLY A 295 15.83 -0.99 2.97
N PRO A 296 16.03 -0.25 1.88
CA PRO A 296 15.05 0.71 1.37
C PRO A 296 13.88 0.08 0.59
N SER A 297 13.93 -1.22 0.27
CA SER A 297 12.96 -1.85 -0.64
C SER A 297 11.51 -1.68 -0.21
N GLY A 298 11.21 -1.88 1.08
CA GLY A 298 9.85 -1.74 1.60
C GLY A 298 9.32 -0.31 1.53
N LEU A 299 10.16 0.71 1.77
CA LEU A 299 9.76 2.11 1.64
C LEU A 299 9.47 2.47 0.18
N ILE A 300 10.32 2.03 -0.74
CA ILE A 300 10.13 2.25 -2.18
C ILE A 300 8.85 1.55 -2.66
N ALA A 301 8.62 0.30 -2.22
CA ALA A 301 7.41 -0.44 -2.58
C ALA A 301 6.13 0.23 -2.03
N ILE A 302 6.16 0.75 -0.79
CA ILE A 302 5.05 1.52 -0.21
C ILE A 302 4.76 2.77 -1.05
N LEU A 303 5.78 3.56 -1.40
CA LEU A 303 5.60 4.76 -2.23
C LEU A 303 5.04 4.42 -3.61
N ALA A 304 5.58 3.38 -4.25
CA ALA A 304 5.10 2.91 -5.53
C ALA A 304 3.64 2.42 -5.46
N GLY A 305 3.25 1.73 -4.39
CA GLY A 305 1.86 1.35 -4.14
C GLY A 305 0.92 2.54 -3.93
N TRP A 306 1.36 3.56 -3.18
CA TRP A 306 0.61 4.81 -3.02
C TRP A 306 0.45 5.56 -4.34
N PHE A 307 1.50 5.65 -5.16
CA PHE A 307 1.40 6.23 -6.50
C PHE A 307 0.42 5.47 -7.39
N THR A 308 0.52 4.14 -7.44
CA THR A 308 -0.42 3.29 -8.18
C THR A 308 -1.87 3.60 -7.77
N THR A 309 -2.09 3.70 -6.47
CA THR A 309 -3.42 3.84 -5.88
C THR A 309 -4.03 5.24 -6.05
N GLU A 310 -3.24 6.29 -5.85
CA GLU A 310 -3.72 7.68 -5.84
C GLU A 310 -3.67 8.31 -7.24
N ILE A 311 -2.62 8.05 -8.02
CA ILE A 311 -2.56 8.48 -9.43
C ILE A 311 -3.56 7.66 -10.26
N GLY A 312 -3.76 6.39 -9.91
CA GLY A 312 -4.82 5.58 -10.51
C GLY A 312 -6.24 6.05 -10.16
N ARG A 313 -6.43 6.90 -9.15
CA ARG A 313 -7.75 7.53 -8.87
C ARG A 313 -8.00 8.76 -9.74
N GLN A 314 -6.93 9.40 -10.23
CA GLN A 314 -7.07 10.53 -11.16
C GLN A 314 -7.92 10.12 -12.36
N PRO A 315 -8.79 11.01 -12.85
CA PRO A 315 -8.90 12.46 -12.58
C PRO A 315 -9.75 12.85 -11.35
N TRP A 316 -10.06 11.90 -10.46
CA TRP A 316 -10.98 12.11 -9.34
C TRP A 316 -10.25 12.34 -8.01
N VAL A 317 -10.72 13.32 -7.24
CA VAL A 317 -10.36 13.46 -5.82
C VAL A 317 -11.28 12.59 -4.96
N VAL A 318 -12.58 12.63 -5.25
CA VAL A 318 -13.56 11.67 -4.73
C VAL A 318 -14.10 10.91 -5.93
N TYR A 319 -13.82 9.61 -5.99
CA TYR A 319 -14.06 8.80 -7.19
C TYR A 319 -15.52 8.86 -7.64
N GLY A 320 -15.74 9.28 -8.89
CA GLY A 320 -17.06 9.42 -9.50
C GLY A 320 -17.90 10.61 -9.03
N LEU A 321 -17.42 11.41 -8.06
CA LEU A 321 -18.19 12.51 -7.46
C LEU A 321 -17.54 13.89 -7.66
N MET A 322 -16.21 13.98 -7.55
CA MET A 322 -15.49 15.25 -7.63
C MET A 322 -14.18 15.09 -8.39
N ARG A 323 -14.01 15.85 -9.48
CA ARG A 323 -12.76 15.90 -10.23
C ARG A 323 -11.71 16.74 -9.52
N THR A 324 -10.45 16.41 -9.73
CA THR A 324 -9.31 17.14 -9.16
C THR A 324 -9.25 18.59 -9.60
N ALA A 325 -9.66 18.90 -10.83
CA ALA A 325 -9.68 20.26 -11.36
C ALA A 325 -10.65 21.18 -10.60
N ASP A 326 -11.68 20.63 -9.97
CA ASP A 326 -12.73 21.38 -9.27
C ASP A 326 -12.50 21.44 -7.74
N ALA A 327 -11.41 20.82 -7.26
CA ALA A 327 -11.21 20.53 -5.84
C ALA A 327 -10.46 21.62 -5.05
N SER A 328 -9.81 22.56 -5.73
CA SER A 328 -9.11 23.70 -5.14
C SER A 328 -10.03 24.90 -4.97
#